data_AF-A0A7C2NJQ7-F1
#
_entry.id   AF-A0A7C2NJQ7-F1
#
_cell.length_a   1.000
_cell.length_b   1.000
_cell.length_c   1.000
_cell.angle_alpha   90.00
_cell.angle_beta   90.00
_cell.angle_gamma   90.00
#
_symmetry.space_group_name_H-M   'P 1'
#
loop_
_entity.id
_entity.type
_entity.pdbx_description
1 polymer ?
#
loop_
_entity_poly.entity_id
_entity_poly.type
_entity_poly.pdbx_seq_one_letter_code
_entity_poly.pdbx_strand_id
1 'polypeptide(L)'
;MSLNDTAIKYNCTRQYIHKLMKKHVIERRNQSDARELALNKEKIAFDREDEYGNTIRITHQKNVFDRAFLKSWSTATAYVLGVLYTDGCMYLQNHNIKSLSGIKVFQKEPELLLKISNLMGSNAKLYFRSKKGISGAGYSLQINDNDVGDDLLKLGLFPNKSHTLVFQR
;
A
#
# COMPACT_ATOMS: atom_id res chain seq x y z
N MET A 1 -4.35 16.47 -15.90
CA MET A 1 -5.80 16.38 -16.21
C MET A 1 -6.04 15.14 -17.07
N SER A 2 -7.19 14.48 -16.96
CA SER A 2 -7.59 13.41 -17.89
C SER A 2 -7.88 14.00 -19.26
N LEU A 3 -7.67 13.24 -20.34
CA LEU A 3 -8.10 13.64 -21.69
C LEU A 3 -9.59 13.98 -21.75
N ASN A 4 -10.40 13.31 -20.92
CA ASN A 4 -11.82 13.58 -20.82
C ASN A 4 -12.10 14.94 -20.15
N ASP A 5 -11.30 15.30 -19.13
CA ASP A 5 -11.42 16.61 -18.48
C ASP A 5 -11.06 17.72 -19.47
N THR A 6 -10.01 17.50 -20.29
CA THR A 6 -9.60 18.46 -21.33
C THR A 6 -10.64 18.57 -22.43
N ALA A 7 -11.25 17.44 -22.82
CA ALA A 7 -12.35 17.39 -23.79
C ALA A 7 -13.55 18.21 -23.34
N ILE A 8 -13.97 18.03 -22.08
CA ILE A 8 -15.06 18.81 -21.47
C ILE A 8 -14.68 20.29 -21.40
N LYS A 9 -13.47 20.61 -20.93
CA LYS A 9 -13.01 22.00 -20.77
C LYS A 9 -13.01 22.79 -22.07
N TYR A 10 -12.61 22.18 -23.18
CA TYR A 10 -12.52 22.83 -24.49
C TYR A 10 -13.65 22.43 -25.45
N ASN A 11 -14.72 21.82 -24.92
CA ASN A 11 -15.90 21.36 -25.67
C ASN A 11 -15.56 20.64 -26.98
N CYS A 12 -14.63 19.69 -26.91
CA CYS A 12 -14.14 18.95 -28.08
C CYS A 12 -14.08 17.45 -27.77
N THR A 13 -14.01 16.62 -28.82
CA THR A 13 -13.97 15.17 -28.61
C THR A 13 -12.60 14.72 -28.08
N ARG A 14 -12.59 13.70 -27.21
CA ARG A 14 -11.37 13.06 -26.71
C ARG A 14 -10.44 12.58 -27.84
N GLN A 15 -11.02 12.12 -28.95
CA GLN A 15 -10.28 11.66 -30.14
C GLN A 15 -9.56 12.83 -30.83
N TYR A 16 -10.18 14.00 -30.91
CA TYR A 16 -9.57 15.20 -31.48
C TYR A 16 -8.34 15.65 -30.68
N ILE A 17 -8.44 15.68 -29.35
CA ILE A 17 -7.29 15.99 -28.48
C ILE A 17 -6.18 14.96 -28.66
N HIS A 18 -6.52 13.67 -28.77
CA HIS A 18 -5.52 12.62 -29.05
C HIS A 18 -4.77 12.90 -30.36
N LYS A 19 -5.49 13.30 -31.41
CA LYS A 19 -4.91 13.62 -32.71
C LYS A 19 -3.97 14.83 -32.62
N LEU A 20 -4.37 15.87 -31.90
CA LEU A 20 -3.54 17.06 -31.66
C LEU A 20 -2.27 16.73 -30.86
N MET A 21 -2.38 15.93 -29.79
CA MET A 21 -1.20 15.50 -29.02
C MET A 21 -0.20 14.74 -29.88
N LYS A 22 -0.67 13.84 -30.76
CA LYS A 22 0.19 13.13 -31.72
C LYS A 22 0.84 14.09 -32.71
N LYS A 23 0.09 15.06 -33.25
CA LYS A 23 0.59 16.06 -34.20
C LYS A 23 1.69 16.93 -33.59
N HIS A 24 1.57 17.28 -32.31
CA HIS A 24 2.51 18.14 -31.59
C HIS A 24 3.54 17.36 -30.76
N VAL A 25 3.66 16.04 -30.93
CA VAL A 25 4.63 15.17 -30.22
C VAL A 25 4.55 15.34 -28.69
N ILE A 26 3.33 15.51 -28.17
CA ILE A 26 3.11 15.61 -26.73
C ILE A 26 3.01 14.20 -26.17
N GLU A 27 4.01 13.78 -25.41
CA GLU A 27 4.01 12.49 -24.76
C GLU A 27 2.89 12.37 -23.72
N ARG A 28 2.37 11.15 -23.59
CA ARG A 28 1.40 10.84 -22.54
C ARG A 28 2.14 10.42 -21.29
N ARG A 29 1.69 10.96 -20.16
CA ARG A 29 2.02 10.42 -18.83
C ARG A 29 1.75 8.92 -18.76
N ASN A 30 2.60 8.22 -18.02
CA ASN A 30 2.46 6.80 -17.79
C ASN A 30 1.19 6.50 -16.95
N GLN A 31 0.69 5.27 -17.02
CA GLN A 31 -0.49 4.82 -16.28
C GLN A 31 -0.30 4.95 -14.76
N SER A 32 0.91 4.72 -14.24
CA SER A 32 1.25 4.90 -12.83
C SER A 32 1.08 6.36 -12.39
N ASP A 33 1.73 7.29 -13.10
CA ASP A 33 1.65 8.74 -12.80
C ASP A 33 0.22 9.27 -12.96
N ALA A 34 -0.51 8.73 -13.94
CA ALA A 34 -1.92 9.06 -14.12
C ALA A 34 -2.79 8.62 -12.94
N ARG A 35 -2.52 7.43 -12.37
CA ARG A 35 -3.21 6.91 -11.16
C ARG A 35 -2.85 7.72 -9.93
N GLU A 36 -1.57 8.05 -9.73
CA GLU A 36 -1.12 8.88 -8.61
C GLU A 36 -1.78 10.27 -8.63
N LEU A 37 -1.80 10.92 -9.79
CA LEU A 37 -2.50 12.19 -9.97
C LEU A 37 -4.03 12.07 -9.80
N ALA A 38 -4.62 10.91 -10.05
CA ALA A 38 -6.05 10.69 -9.85
C ALA A 38 -6.40 10.48 -8.37
N LEU A 39 -5.54 9.76 -7.63
CA LEU A 39 -5.63 9.58 -6.18
C LEU A 39 -5.46 10.93 -5.46
N ASN A 40 -4.44 11.71 -5.82
CA ASN A 40 -4.21 13.04 -5.24
C ASN A 40 -5.32 14.06 -5.53
N LYS A 41 -6.15 13.80 -6.55
CA LYS A 41 -7.31 14.62 -6.91
C LYS A 41 -8.63 14.03 -6.41
N GLU A 42 -8.57 12.99 -5.56
CA GLU A 42 -9.74 12.31 -4.99
C GLU A 42 -10.76 11.83 -6.03
N LYS A 43 -10.29 11.59 -7.26
CA LYS A 43 -11.15 11.18 -8.39
C LYS A 43 -11.62 9.74 -8.28
N ILE A 44 -10.98 8.96 -7.40
CA ILE A 44 -11.30 7.56 -7.15
C ILE A 44 -12.02 7.49 -5.81
N ALA A 45 -13.30 7.82 -5.84
CA ALA A 45 -14.20 7.72 -4.69
C ALA A 45 -15.40 6.85 -5.09
N PHE A 46 -15.91 6.09 -4.13
CA PHE A 46 -17.14 5.33 -4.27
C PHE A 46 -18.04 5.65 -3.10
N ASP A 47 -19.33 5.70 -3.39
CA ASP A 47 -20.35 5.95 -2.40
C ASP A 47 -20.76 4.62 -1.77
N ARG A 48 -20.84 4.60 -0.44
CA ARG A 48 -21.31 3.46 0.35
C ARG A 48 -22.45 3.93 1.24
N GLU A 49 -23.51 3.14 1.33
CA GLU A 49 -24.58 3.35 2.29
C GLU A 49 -24.20 2.74 3.64
N ASP A 50 -24.31 3.54 4.69
CA ASP A 50 -24.15 3.10 6.07
C ASP A 50 -25.38 2.34 6.59
N GLU A 51 -25.22 1.70 7.76
CA GLU A 51 -26.30 1.01 8.49
C GLU A 51 -27.51 1.92 8.83
N TYR A 52 -27.32 3.24 8.78
CA TYR A 52 -28.35 4.26 9.00
C TYR A 52 -28.93 4.88 7.71
N GLY A 53 -28.55 4.36 6.53
CA GLY A 53 -29.02 4.85 5.23
C GLY A 53 -28.34 6.14 4.73
N ASN A 54 -27.26 6.57 5.38
CA ASN A 54 -26.48 7.73 4.94
C ASN A 54 -25.46 7.33 3.86
N THR A 55 -25.32 8.15 2.82
CA THR A 55 -24.31 7.95 1.78
C THR A 55 -22.96 8.52 2.22
N ILE A 56 -21.98 7.66 2.50
CA ILE A 56 -20.59 8.05 2.74
C ILE A 56 -19.78 7.91 1.46
N ARG A 57 -19.15 9.01 1.07
CA ARG A 57 -18.15 9.02 -0.01
C ARG A 57 -16.81 8.54 0.51
N ILE A 58 -16.40 7.33 0.14
CA ILE A 58 -15.12 6.76 0.54
C ILE A 58 -14.09 6.96 -0.57
N THR A 59 -13.06 7.75 -0.27
CA THR A 59 -11.93 7.96 -1.17
C THR A 59 -10.89 6.85 -1.01
N HIS A 60 -10.41 6.29 -2.12
CA HIS A 60 -9.25 5.40 -2.09
C HIS A 60 -7.99 6.23 -1.78
N GLN A 61 -7.42 6.04 -0.60
CA GLN A 61 -6.15 6.65 -0.21
C GLN A 61 -4.99 5.71 -0.55
N LYS A 62 -3.88 6.29 -1.03
CA LYS A 62 -2.61 5.57 -1.19
C LYS A 62 -2.01 5.37 0.20
N ASN A 63 -1.51 4.17 0.49
CA ASN A 63 -0.70 3.96 1.69
C ASN A 63 0.60 4.75 1.52
N VAL A 64 0.78 5.77 2.35
CA VAL A 64 2.04 6.52 2.46
C VAL A 64 2.88 5.83 3.53
N PHE A 65 4.19 5.77 3.31
CA PHE A 65 5.17 5.18 4.22
C PHE A 65 6.46 5.97 4.11
N ASP A 66 7.17 6.14 5.23
CA ASP A 66 8.48 6.79 5.25
C ASP A 66 9.57 5.83 4.75
N ARG A 67 9.96 5.99 3.48
CA ARG A 67 11.00 5.19 2.84
C ARG A 67 12.39 5.36 3.44
N ALA A 68 12.63 6.43 4.21
CA ALA A 68 13.91 6.62 4.88
C ALA A 68 14.00 5.81 6.19
N PHE A 69 12.86 5.43 6.77
CA PHE A 69 12.79 4.77 8.07
C PHE A 69 13.67 3.51 8.15
N LEU A 70 13.61 2.63 7.14
CA LEU A 70 14.37 1.37 7.14
C LEU A 70 15.83 1.52 6.70
N LYS A 71 16.25 2.71 6.24
CA LYS A 71 17.62 2.95 5.74
C LYS A 71 18.59 3.35 6.84
N SER A 72 18.09 3.95 7.92
CA SER A 72 18.89 4.36 9.08
C SER A 72 18.55 3.52 10.30
N TRP A 73 19.56 3.06 11.04
CA TRP A 73 19.33 2.35 12.28
C TRP A 73 18.92 3.31 13.40
N SER A 74 17.79 3.04 14.07
CA SER A 74 17.31 3.76 15.24
C SER A 74 16.67 2.79 16.23
N THR A 75 16.44 3.24 17.47
CA THR A 75 15.74 2.44 18.48
C THR A 75 14.32 2.06 18.01
N ALA A 76 13.66 2.94 17.26
CA ALA A 76 12.35 2.68 16.68
C ALA A 76 12.41 1.60 15.59
N THR A 77 13.42 1.63 14.71
CA THR A 77 13.56 0.61 13.65
C THR A 77 13.90 -0.75 14.23
N ALA A 78 14.75 -0.80 15.26
CA ALA A 78 15.07 -2.03 15.98
C ALA A 78 13.82 -2.64 16.63
N TYR A 79 12.98 -1.81 17.26
CA TYR A 79 11.70 -2.25 17.83
C TYR A 79 10.76 -2.81 16.74
N VAL A 80 10.57 -2.07 15.64
CA VAL A 80 9.70 -2.49 14.53
C VAL A 80 10.22 -3.80 13.94
N LEU A 81 11.52 -3.91 13.66
CA LEU A 81 12.12 -5.14 13.15
C LEU A 81 11.93 -6.30 14.11
N GLY A 82 12.12 -6.11 15.41
CA GLY A 82 11.85 -7.13 16.42
C GLY A 82 10.45 -7.71 16.29
N VAL A 83 9.43 -6.85 16.22
CA VAL A 83 8.03 -7.29 16.03
C VAL A 83 7.83 -7.96 14.66
N LEU A 84 8.47 -7.44 13.62
CA LEU A 84 8.41 -8.05 12.29
C LEU A 84 9.06 -9.44 12.27
N TYR A 85 10.11 -9.68 13.05
CA TYR A 85 10.76 -10.98 13.16
C TYR A 85 9.89 -11.99 13.94
N THR A 86 9.16 -11.55 14.97
CA THR A 86 8.31 -12.44 15.78
C THR A 86 6.96 -12.75 15.13
N ASP A 87 6.19 -11.71 14.80
CA ASP A 87 4.79 -11.83 14.38
C ASP A 87 4.56 -11.41 12.92
N GLY A 88 5.60 -10.86 12.27
CA GLY A 88 5.54 -10.40 10.89
C GLY A 88 5.82 -11.49 9.87
N CYS A 89 5.02 -11.50 8.82
CA CYS A 89 5.22 -12.32 7.63
C CYS A 89 5.52 -11.43 6.43
N MET A 90 6.66 -11.67 5.78
CA MET A 90 6.94 -11.07 4.48
C MET A 90 6.43 -12.00 3.39
N TYR A 91 5.82 -11.43 2.35
CA TYR A 91 5.39 -12.18 1.19
C TYR A 91 5.96 -11.57 -0.09
N LEU A 92 6.28 -12.45 -1.03
CA LEU A 92 6.71 -12.12 -2.37
C LEU A 92 5.63 -12.69 -3.30
N GLN A 93 4.79 -11.83 -3.87
CA GLN A 93 3.83 -12.21 -4.88
C GLN A 93 4.42 -11.93 -6.25
N ASN A 94 4.83 -12.98 -6.95
CA ASN A 94 5.17 -12.90 -8.36
C ASN A 94 3.88 -12.99 -9.19
N HIS A 95 3.39 -11.84 -9.64
CA HIS A 95 2.41 -11.82 -10.73
C HIS A 95 3.14 -11.69 -12.07
N ASN A 96 2.57 -12.28 -13.13
CA ASN A 96 3.12 -12.28 -14.50
C ASN A 96 3.54 -10.90 -15.05
N ILE A 97 3.12 -9.80 -14.42
CA ILE A 97 3.36 -8.43 -14.87
C ILE A 97 4.17 -7.60 -13.85
N LYS A 98 4.11 -7.92 -12.54
CA LYS A 98 4.84 -7.23 -11.47
C LYS A 98 5.04 -8.13 -10.25
N SER A 99 6.24 -8.11 -9.68
CA SER A 99 6.47 -8.58 -8.31
C SER A 99 5.92 -7.55 -7.33
N LEU A 100 5.11 -8.03 -6.38
CA LEU A 100 4.63 -7.28 -5.23
C LEU A 100 5.31 -7.88 -4.00
N SER A 101 6.20 -7.13 -3.38
CA SER A 101 6.73 -7.47 -2.07
C SER A 101 6.07 -6.60 -1.00
N GLY A 102 5.92 -7.17 0.18
CA GLY A 102 5.26 -6.50 1.27
C GLY A 102 5.27 -7.30 2.55
N ILE A 103 4.77 -6.68 3.60
CA ILE A 103 4.73 -7.23 4.94
C ILE A 103 3.29 -7.28 5.40
N LYS A 104 2.99 -8.34 6.13
CA LYS A 104 1.76 -8.50 6.87
C LYS A 104 2.10 -8.82 8.32
N VAL A 105 1.55 -8.06 9.25
CA VAL A 105 1.62 -8.34 10.69
C VAL A 105 0.21 -8.62 11.16
N PHE A 106 0.04 -9.69 11.93
CA PHE A 106 -1.23 -10.04 12.55
C PHE A 106 -1.08 -9.98 14.07
N GLN A 107 -1.99 -9.25 14.73
CA GLN A 107 -1.97 -9.14 16.19
C GLN A 107 -3.39 -9.05 16.74
N LYS A 108 -3.63 -9.64 17.92
CA LYS A 108 -4.93 -9.51 18.61
C LYS A 108 -5.14 -8.11 19.17
N GLU A 109 -4.07 -7.48 19.65
CA GLU A 109 -4.07 -6.14 20.21
C GLU A 109 -3.80 -5.10 19.10
N PRO A 110 -4.78 -4.23 18.78
CA PRO A 110 -4.63 -3.25 17.72
C PRO A 110 -3.64 -2.13 18.08
N GLU A 111 -3.43 -1.86 19.38
CA GLU A 111 -2.56 -0.80 19.87
C GLU A 111 -1.10 -0.98 19.42
N LEU A 112 -0.62 -2.22 19.41
CA LEU A 112 0.73 -2.55 18.93
C LEU A 112 0.87 -2.25 17.43
N LEU A 113 -0.17 -2.58 16.64
CA LEU A 113 -0.17 -2.29 15.20
C LEU A 113 -0.26 -0.80 14.92
N LEU A 114 -1.05 -0.04 15.70
CA LEU A 114 -1.12 1.42 15.61
C LEU A 114 0.23 2.05 15.95
N LYS A 115 0.89 1.58 17.01
CA LYS A 115 2.23 2.05 17.39
C LYS A 115 3.25 1.82 16.29
N ILE A 116 3.26 0.63 15.68
CA ILE A 116 4.15 0.32 14.55
C ILE A 116 3.83 1.21 13.35
N SER A 117 2.55 1.37 13.00
CA SER A 117 2.12 2.25 11.90
C SER A 117 2.60 3.69 12.13
N ASN A 118 2.45 4.22 13.34
CA ASN A 118 2.87 5.57 13.70
C ASN A 118 4.40 5.72 13.65
N LEU A 119 5.16 4.76 14.18
CA LEU A 119 6.63 4.78 14.12
C LEU A 119 7.14 4.73 12.67
N MET A 120 6.46 3.98 11.82
CA MET A 120 6.75 3.84 10.40
C MET A 120 6.26 5.04 9.56
N GLY A 121 5.58 6.02 10.15
CA GLY A 121 4.94 7.12 9.42
C GLY A 121 3.90 6.64 8.40
N SER A 122 3.28 5.49 8.65
CA SER A 122 2.38 4.81 7.73
C SER A 122 0.92 5.19 7.99
N ASN A 123 0.18 5.50 6.92
CA ASN A 123 -1.28 5.66 6.94
C ASN A 123 -2.01 4.38 6.49
N ALA A 124 -1.39 3.21 6.71
CA ALA A 124 -2.01 1.95 6.34
C ALA A 124 -3.21 1.65 7.25
N LYS A 125 -4.35 1.32 6.64
CA LYS A 125 -5.56 0.92 7.37
C LYS A 125 -5.36 -0.43 8.05
N LEU A 126 -5.87 -0.53 9.28
CA LEU A 126 -5.96 -1.82 9.99
C LEU A 126 -7.17 -2.59 9.48
N TYR A 127 -6.96 -3.85 9.17
CA TYR A 127 -8.01 -4.76 8.76
C TYR A 127 -8.37 -5.70 9.91
N PHE A 128 -9.59 -5.59 10.40
CA PHE A 128 -10.13 -6.54 11.35
C PHE A 128 -10.53 -7.84 10.64
N ARG A 129 -10.09 -8.97 11.18
CA ARG A 129 -10.47 -10.30 10.74
C ARG A 129 -11.34 -10.94 11.81
N SER A 130 -12.61 -11.17 11.49
CA SER A 130 -13.50 -11.94 12.36
C SER A 130 -13.01 -13.38 12.49
N LYS A 131 -13.34 -14.01 13.64
CA LYS A 131 -12.98 -15.40 13.94
C LYS A 131 -13.52 -16.31 12.83
N LYS A 132 -12.65 -17.05 12.17
CA LYS A 132 -13.04 -18.06 11.18
C LYS A 132 -12.42 -19.40 11.60
N GLY A 133 -13.24 -20.26 12.21
CA GLY A 133 -12.81 -21.56 12.73
C GLY A 133 -11.97 -21.45 14.02
N ILE A 134 -10.86 -22.17 14.05
CA ILE A 134 -9.95 -22.26 15.21
C ILE A 134 -9.11 -20.98 15.35
N SER A 135 -8.86 -20.27 14.26
CA SER A 135 -8.11 -19.01 14.27
C SER A 135 -8.93 -17.90 14.91
N GLY A 136 -8.40 -17.34 16.01
CA GLY A 136 -9.02 -16.25 16.76
C GLY A 136 -9.23 -14.99 15.91
N ALA A 137 -10.16 -14.14 16.35
CA ALA A 137 -10.30 -12.80 15.79
C ALA A 137 -9.03 -11.98 16.08
N GLY A 138 -8.70 -11.06 15.17
CA GLY A 138 -7.55 -10.18 15.34
C GLY A 138 -7.44 -9.16 14.23
N TYR A 139 -6.44 -8.30 14.37
CA TYR A 139 -6.17 -7.20 13.47
C TYR A 139 -4.97 -7.54 12.60
N SER A 140 -4.98 -7.03 11.38
CA SER A 140 -3.85 -7.15 10.47
C SER A 140 -3.48 -5.80 9.89
N LEU A 141 -2.18 -5.52 9.91
CA LEU A 141 -1.57 -4.40 9.22
C LEU A 141 -0.84 -4.96 8.00
N GLN A 142 -1.09 -4.38 6.84
CA GLN A 142 -0.48 -4.81 5.59
C GLN A 142 0.11 -3.61 4.86
N ILE A 143 1.40 -3.70 4.52
CA ILE A 143 2.16 -2.67 3.81
C ILE A 143 2.73 -3.31 2.55
N ASN A 144 2.33 -2.77 1.39
CA ASN A 144 2.69 -3.28 0.07
C ASN A 144 3.57 -2.22 -0.60
N ASP A 145 4.87 -2.31 -0.42
CA ASP A 145 5.83 -1.45 -1.08
C ASP A 145 7.06 -2.28 -1.44
N ASN A 146 7.46 -2.21 -2.70
CA ASN A 146 8.58 -2.99 -3.20
C ASN A 146 9.90 -2.52 -2.59
N ASP A 147 10.05 -1.21 -2.39
CA ASP A 147 11.25 -0.61 -1.78
C ASP A 147 11.43 -1.14 -0.35
N VAL A 148 10.32 -1.27 0.39
CA VAL A 148 10.29 -1.81 1.76
C VAL A 148 10.67 -3.28 1.78
N GLY A 149 10.11 -4.08 0.86
CA GLY A 149 10.46 -5.50 0.76
C GLY A 149 11.95 -5.70 0.48
N ASP A 150 12.51 -4.90 -0.43
CA ASP A 150 13.93 -4.97 -0.79
C ASP A 150 14.85 -4.53 0.35
N ASP A 151 14.47 -3.48 1.08
CA ASP A 151 15.24 -3.02 2.26
C ASP A 151 15.19 -4.05 3.40
N LEU A 152 14.06 -4.73 3.59
CA LEU A 152 13.95 -5.80 4.58
C LEU A 152 14.72 -7.06 4.20
N LEU A 153 14.77 -7.40 2.91
CA LEU A 153 15.64 -8.47 2.40
C LEU A 153 17.12 -8.17 2.69
N LYS A 154 17.56 -6.92 2.53
CA LYS A 154 18.93 -6.50 2.89
C LYS A 154 19.20 -6.60 4.40
N LEU A 155 18.18 -6.36 5.22
CA LEU A 155 18.23 -6.50 6.68
C LEU A 155 18.10 -7.97 7.15
N GLY A 156 18.08 -8.94 6.23
CA GLY A 156 18.04 -10.37 6.53
C GLY A 156 16.64 -10.93 6.82
N LEU A 157 15.59 -10.14 6.61
CA LEU A 157 14.21 -10.57 6.80
C LEU A 157 13.72 -11.27 5.54
N PHE A 158 13.73 -12.61 5.53
CA PHE A 158 13.29 -13.41 4.38
C PHE A 158 11.85 -13.91 4.52
N PRO A 159 11.15 -14.26 3.41
CA PRO A 159 9.92 -15.02 3.51
C PRO A 159 10.24 -16.43 4.04
N ASN A 160 9.29 -17.08 4.71
CA ASN A 160 9.51 -18.41 5.31
C ASN A 160 10.68 -18.46 6.31
N LYS A 161 10.77 -17.46 7.20
CA LYS A 161 11.82 -17.32 8.22
C LYS A 161 12.05 -18.59 9.03
N SER A 162 10.98 -19.32 9.35
CA SER A 162 11.05 -20.59 10.09
C SER A 162 11.85 -21.68 9.38
N HIS A 163 12.01 -21.60 8.05
CA HIS A 163 12.78 -22.55 7.26
C HIS A 163 14.21 -22.09 6.96
N THR A 164 14.54 -20.82 7.23
CA THR A 164 15.85 -20.21 6.95
C THR A 164 16.63 -19.87 8.21
N LEU A 165 15.96 -19.69 9.35
CA LEU A 165 16.60 -19.48 10.64
C LEU A 165 17.19 -20.80 11.15
N VAL A 166 18.52 -20.88 11.19
CA VAL A 166 19.23 -21.97 11.86
C VAL A 166 19.14 -21.73 13.36
N PHE A 167 18.24 -22.45 14.03
CA PHE A 167 18.25 -22.51 15.48
C PHE A 167 19.46 -23.33 15.91
N GLN A 168 20.43 -22.69 16.58
CA GLN A 168 21.51 -23.43 17.22
C GLN A 168 20.91 -24.34 18.29
N ARG A 169 21.33 -25.60 18.27
CA ARG A 169 20.80 -26.69 19.07
C ARG A 169 21.69 -26.93 20.29
#